data_AF-Q4FC88-F1
#
_entry.id   AF-Q4FC88-F1
#
_cell.length_a   1.000
_cell.length_b   1.000
_cell.length_c   1.000
_cell.angle_alpha   90.00
_cell.angle_beta   90.00
_cell.angle_gamma   90.00
#
_symmetry.space_group_name_H-M   'P 1'
#
loop_
_entity.id
_entity.type
_entity.pdbx_description
1 polymer ?
#
loop_
_entity_poly.entity_id
_entity_poly.type
_entity_poly.pdbx_seq_one_letter_code
_entity_poly.pdbx_strand_id
1 'polypeptide(L)'
;MMILSILILISFIITTVLLVLSLATSEKSLKEREKMTPFECGFSPLKKSRSPFSMRFFMITLIFLIFDMEVSLVLPMGVLMETTSQLVWISTVLIVIFVLVAG
;
A
#
# COMPACT_ATOMS: atom_id res chain seq x y z
N MET A 1 -7.86 -13.36 -18.67
CA MET A 1 -8.14 -11.93 -18.37
C MET A 1 -9.59 -11.72 -17.90
N MET A 2 -10.60 -12.23 -18.60
CA MET A 2 -12.01 -12.08 -18.21
C MET A 2 -12.36 -12.68 -16.83
N ILE A 3 -11.77 -13.81 -16.45
CA ILE A 3 -11.97 -14.42 -15.12
C ILE A 3 -11.43 -13.51 -14.00
N LEU A 4 -10.26 -12.89 -14.20
CA LEU A 4 -9.66 -11.98 -13.22
C LEU A 4 -10.54 -10.74 -13.01
N SER A 5 -11.06 -10.14 -14.08
CA SER A 5 -11.98 -9.01 -13.97
C SER A 5 -13.28 -9.38 -13.26
N ILE A 6 -13.79 -10.60 -13.50
CA ILE A 6 -15.00 -11.10 -12.82
C ILE A 6 -14.75 -11.25 -11.31
N LEU A 7 -13.60 -11.82 -10.90
CA LEU A 7 -13.26 -11.97 -9.49
C LEU A 7 -13.13 -10.62 -8.77
N ILE A 8 -12.48 -9.64 -9.40
CA ILE A 8 -12.36 -8.28 -8.84
C ILE A 8 -13.75 -7.65 -8.68
N LEU A 9 -14.60 -7.76 -9.70
CA LEU A 9 -15.97 -7.23 -9.66
C LEU A 9 -16.79 -7.87 -8.54
N ILE A 10 -16.71 -9.20 -8.38
CA ILE A 10 -17.41 -9.92 -7.30
C ILE A 10 -16.95 -9.42 -5.93
N SER A 11 -15.64 -9.22 -5.71
CA SER A 11 -15.12 -8.73 -4.43
C SER A 11 -15.64 -7.33 -4.07
N PHE A 12 -15.76 -6.46 -5.06
CA PHE A 12 -16.32 -5.12 -4.89
C PHE A 12 -17.83 -5.16 -4.62
N ILE A 13 -18.57 -6.03 -5.30
CA ILE A 13 -20.01 -6.23 -5.05
C ILE A 13 -20.24 -6.74 -3.63
N ILE A 14 -19.47 -7.72 -3.17
CA ILE A 14 -19.63 -8.27 -1.81
C ILE A 14 -19.42 -7.18 -0.75
N THR A 15 -18.32 -6.41 -0.85
CA THR A 15 -18.02 -5.36 0.13
C THR A 15 -19.07 -4.25 0.14
N THR A 16 -19.57 -3.85 -1.03
CA THR A 16 -20.64 -2.84 -1.13
C THR A 16 -21.98 -3.34 -0.60
N VAL A 17 -22.37 -4.59 -0.89
CA VAL A 17 -23.59 -5.20 -0.34
C VAL A 17 -23.52 -5.29 1.18
N LEU A 18 -22.39 -5.73 1.75
CA LEU A 18 -22.20 -5.76 3.20
C LEU A 18 -22.29 -4.37 3.84
N LEU A 19 -21.71 -3.34 3.19
CA LEU A 19 -21.82 -1.96 3.64
C LEU A 19 -23.29 -1.50 3.63
N VAL A 20 -24.02 -1.72 2.55
CA VAL A 20 -25.44 -1.32 2.44
C VAL A 20 -26.30 -2.04 3.48
N LEU A 21 -26.10 -3.35 3.66
CA LEU A 21 -26.80 -4.11 4.70
C LEU A 21 -26.50 -3.55 6.09
N SER A 22 -25.24 -3.25 6.40
CA SER A 22 -24.85 -2.68 7.70
C SER A 22 -25.49 -1.32 7.97
N LEU A 23 -25.62 -0.48 6.93
CA LEU A 23 -26.27 0.83 7.04
C LEU A 23 -27.79 0.72 7.11
N ALA A 24 -28.39 -0.29 6.48
CA ALA A 24 -29.82 -0.54 6.47
C ALA A 24 -30.32 -1.13 7.80
N THR A 25 -29.54 -2.02 8.43
CA THR A 25 -29.87 -2.63 9.73
C THR A 25 -29.41 -1.79 10.93
N SER A 26 -28.56 -0.78 10.72
CA SER A 26 -28.10 0.08 11.80
C SER A 26 -29.25 0.92 12.36
N GLU A 27 -29.58 0.68 13.62
CA GLU A 27 -30.37 1.61 14.44
C GLU A 27 -29.53 2.85 14.68
N LYS A 28 -29.70 3.87 13.84
CA LYS A 28 -29.08 5.18 14.06
C LYS A 28 -29.75 5.80 15.29
N SER A 29 -29.14 5.62 16.46
CA SER A 29 -29.47 6.45 17.62
C SER A 29 -29.36 7.92 17.20
N LEU A 30 -30.29 8.77 17.65
CA LEU A 30 -30.28 10.21 17.42
C LEU A 30 -28.85 10.76 17.54
N LYS A 31 -28.49 11.69 16.65
CA LYS A 31 -27.15 12.30 16.55
C LYS A 31 -26.82 13.07 17.84
N GLU A 32 -26.50 12.35 18.90
CA GLU A 32 -26.04 12.89 20.16
C GLU A 32 -24.61 13.39 19.95
N ARG A 33 -24.36 14.63 20.35
CA ARG A 33 -23.06 15.30 20.21
C ARG A 33 -21.92 14.44 20.74
N GLU A 34 -22.12 13.76 21.87
CA GLU A 34 -21.12 12.92 22.53
C GLU A 34 -20.72 11.67 21.72
N LYS A 35 -21.62 11.15 20.86
CA LYS A 35 -21.30 10.06 19.90
C LYS A 35 -20.59 10.57 18.66
N MET A 36 -20.70 11.87 18.38
CA MET A 36 -20.09 12.54 17.23
C MET A 36 -18.73 13.16 17.56
N THR A 37 -18.28 13.13 18.82
CA THR A 37 -16.96 13.59 19.26
C THR A 37 -15.93 12.46 19.27
N PRO A 38 -14.63 12.75 19.04
CA PRO A 38 -13.56 11.76 19.15
C PRO A 38 -13.51 11.10 20.53
N PHE A 39 -13.25 9.78 20.57
CA PHE A 39 -13.08 9.05 21.81
C PHE A 39 -11.70 9.35 22.43
N GLU A 40 -11.69 10.06 23.56
CA GLU A 40 -10.49 10.44 24.33
C GLU A 40 -10.64 9.97 25.79
N CYS A 41 -11.12 8.73 25.99
CA CYS A 41 -11.32 8.12 27.32
C CYS A 41 -12.16 8.98 28.29
N GLY A 42 -13.13 9.73 27.78
CA GLY A 42 -14.00 10.62 28.58
C GLY A 42 -13.44 12.04 28.80
N PHE A 43 -12.28 12.36 28.23
CA PHE A 43 -11.69 13.69 28.30
C PHE A 43 -11.96 14.50 27.02
N SER A 44 -11.98 15.82 27.13
CA SER A 44 -12.00 16.70 25.97
C SER A 44 -10.63 16.71 25.29
N PRO A 45 -10.54 16.71 23.94
CA PRO A 45 -9.26 16.67 23.24
C PRO A 45 -8.42 17.91 23.58
N LEU A 46 -7.27 17.71 24.21
CA LEU A 46 -6.37 18.78 24.66
C LEU A 46 -5.56 19.42 23.51
N LYS A 47 -5.35 18.68 22.43
CA LYS A 47 -4.59 19.11 21.25
C LYS A 47 -5.29 18.64 19.98
N LYS A 48 -5.01 19.30 18.86
CA LYS A 48 -5.43 18.80 17.55
C LYS A 48 -4.75 17.45 17.30
N SER A 49 -5.49 16.49 16.73
CA SER A 49 -4.99 15.15 16.38
C SER A 49 -3.76 15.17 15.44
N ARG A 50 -3.53 16.28 14.73
CA ARG A 50 -2.34 16.47 13.89
C ARG A 50 -1.15 16.92 14.74
N SER A 51 -0.39 15.96 15.24
CA SER A 51 0.94 16.21 15.79
C SER A 51 1.98 16.30 14.67
N PRO A 52 3.06 17.09 14.83
CA PRO A 52 4.19 17.03 13.91
C PRO A 52 4.74 15.61 13.89
N PHE A 53 4.84 15.04 12.69
CA PHE A 53 5.28 13.69 12.46
C PHE A 53 6.77 13.54 12.78
N SER A 54 7.15 12.39 13.34
CA SER A 54 8.57 12.16 13.64
C SER A 54 9.35 11.94 12.34
N MET A 55 10.51 12.60 12.21
CA MET A 55 11.37 12.48 11.02
C MET A 55 11.90 11.05 10.83
N ARG A 56 11.89 10.20 11.86
CA ARG A 56 12.33 8.80 11.79
C ARG A 56 11.49 7.99 10.83
N PHE A 57 10.16 8.15 10.89
CA PHE A 57 9.26 7.43 9.98
C PHE A 57 9.36 7.96 8.54
N PHE A 58 9.67 9.25 8.37
CA PHE A 58 9.91 9.83 7.04
C PHE A 58 11.12 9.18 6.35
N MET A 59 12.21 8.96 7.10
CA MET A 59 13.39 8.26 6.56
C MET A 59 13.07 6.83 6.11
N ILE A 60 12.20 6.13 6.83
CA ILE A 60 11.75 4.78 6.44
C ILE A 60 11.03 4.82 5.08
N THR A 61 10.15 5.81 4.86
CA THR A 61 9.45 5.95 3.57
C THR A 61 10.40 6.25 2.42
N LEU A 62 11.43 7.08 2.65
CA LEU A 62 12.45 7.36 1.63
C LEU A 62 13.26 6.12 1.26
N ILE A 63 13.70 5.34 2.25
CA ILE A 63 14.43 4.09 2.02
C ILE A 63 13.55 3.09 1.27
N PHE A 64 12.27 2.97 1.66
CA PHE A 64 11.31 2.11 0.96
C PHE A 64 11.14 2.52 -0.51
N LEU A 65 11.06 3.81 -0.80
CA LEU A 65 10.93 4.31 -2.17
C LEU A 65 12.14 3.96 -3.04
N ILE A 66 13.35 4.11 -2.50
CA ILE A 66 14.59 3.74 -3.21
C ILE A 66 14.60 2.23 -3.48
N PHE A 67 14.32 1.42 -2.46
CA PHE A 67 14.29 -0.03 -2.61
C PHE A 67 13.21 -0.53 -3.60
N ASP A 68 12.05 0.11 -3.66
CA ASP A 68 10.99 -0.23 -4.63
C ASP A 68 11.45 0.04 -6.08
N MET A 69 12.19 1.13 -6.30
CA MET A 69 12.80 1.43 -7.61
C MET A 69 13.86 0.38 -7.99
N GLU A 70 14.65 -0.12 -7.03
CA GLU A 70 15.63 -1.17 -7.27
C GLU A 70 14.97 -2.50 -7.66
N VAL A 71 13.89 -2.90 -6.97
CA VAL A 71 13.14 -4.11 -7.30
C VAL A 71 12.56 -4.03 -8.71
N SER A 72 12.08 -2.86 -9.13
CA SER A 72 11.58 -2.64 -10.49
C SER A 72 12.64 -2.90 -11.58
N LEU A 73 13.91 -2.66 -11.29
CA LEU A 73 15.04 -2.93 -12.19
C LEU A 73 15.45 -4.41 -12.22
N VAL A 74 15.29 -5.12 -11.11
CA VAL A 74 15.64 -6.56 -11.02
C VAL A 74 14.59 -7.45 -11.69
N LEU A 75 13.29 -7.13 -11.55
CA LEU A 75 12.18 -7.94 -12.08
C LEU A 75 12.28 -8.30 -13.58
N PRO A 76 12.62 -7.39 -14.52
CA PRO A 76 12.73 -7.72 -15.94
C PRO A 76 13.88 -8.67 -16.28
N MET A 77 14.85 -8.88 -15.38
CA MET A 77 16.00 -9.77 -15.65
C MET A 77 15.59 -11.22 -15.93
N GLY A 78 14.53 -11.71 -15.29
CA GLY A 78 14.02 -13.06 -15.56
C GLY A 78 13.50 -13.23 -16.99
N VAL A 79 12.90 -12.17 -17.55
CA VAL A 79 12.37 -12.18 -18.93
C VAL A 79 13.50 -11.97 -19.95
N LEU A 80 14.51 -11.17 -19.61
CA LEU A 80 15.67 -10.92 -20.47
C LEU A 80 16.53 -12.17 -20.70
N MET A 81 16.46 -13.15 -19.81
CA MET A 81 17.19 -14.42 -19.94
C MET A 81 16.75 -15.22 -21.18
N GLU A 82 15.46 -15.20 -21.50
CA GLU A 82 14.88 -15.95 -22.63
C GLU A 82 15.13 -15.27 -23.98
N THR A 83 15.42 -13.97 -23.99
CA THR A 83 15.46 -13.14 -25.22
C THR A 83 16.87 -12.73 -25.64
N THR A 84 17.84 -12.79 -24.75
CA THR A 84 19.21 -12.34 -24.99
C THR A 84 20.21 -13.48 -24.92
N SER A 85 21.39 -13.30 -25.51
CA SER A 85 22.47 -14.30 -25.37
C SER A 85 22.92 -14.42 -23.91
N GLN A 86 23.20 -15.65 -23.47
CA GLN A 86 23.63 -15.96 -22.10
C GLN A 86 24.76 -15.06 -21.57
N LEU A 87 25.75 -14.74 -22.41
CA LEU A 87 26.90 -13.90 -22.01
C LEU A 87 26.47 -12.46 -21.70
N VAL A 88 25.64 -11.87 -22.56
CA VAL A 88 25.09 -10.51 -22.36
C VAL A 88 24.22 -10.50 -21.11
N TRP A 89 23.36 -11.49 -20.93
CA TRP A 89 22.50 -11.60 -19.76
C TRP A 89 23.32 -11.60 -18.45
N ILE A 90 24.31 -12.50 -18.33
CA ILE A 90 25.19 -12.58 -17.15
C ILE A 90 25.88 -11.24 -16.90
N SER A 91 26.40 -10.59 -17.94
CA SER A 91 27.09 -9.30 -17.79
C SER A 91 26.14 -8.20 -17.29
N THR A 92 24.90 -8.14 -17.81
CA THR A 92 23.91 -7.14 -17.39
C THR A 92 23.44 -7.35 -15.95
N VAL A 93 23.22 -8.60 -15.53
CA VAL A 93 22.84 -8.94 -14.16
C VAL A 93 23.96 -8.57 -13.18
N LEU A 94 25.21 -8.87 -13.51
CA LEU A 94 26.35 -8.52 -12.66
C LEU A 94 26.52 -7.00 -12.51
N ILE A 95 26.36 -6.24 -13.58
CA ILE A 95 26.43 -4.78 -13.53
C ILE A 95 25.31 -4.20 -12.66
N VAL A 96 24.08 -4.69 -12.82
CA VAL A 96 22.94 -4.22 -12.03
C VAL A 96 23.13 -4.56 -10.55
N ILE A 97 23.53 -5.79 -10.22
CA ILE A 97 23.81 -6.16 -8.82
C ILE A 97 24.95 -5.31 -8.24
N PHE A 98 26.01 -5.05 -9.01
CA PHE A 98 27.09 -4.18 -8.56
C PHE A 98 26.61 -2.76 -8.24
N VAL A 99 25.80 -2.17 -9.12
CA VAL A 99 25.21 -0.83 -8.89
C VAL A 99 24.33 -0.82 -7.65
N LEU A 100 23.52 -1.86 -7.43
CA LEU A 100 22.65 -1.99 -6.25
C LEU A 100 23.41 -2.15 -4.94
N VAL A 101 24.57 -2.81 -4.96
CA VAL A 101 25.41 -2.98 -3.76
C VAL A 101 26.27 -1.74 -3.49
N ALA A 102 26.62 -0.99 -4.54
CA ALA A 102 27.43 0.23 -4.43
C ALA A 102 26.61 1.47 -4.04
N GLY A 103 25.31 1.50 -4.37
CA GLY A 103 24.35 2.50 -3.90
C GLY A 103 23.99 2.31 -2.43
#